data_AF-A0A3D2EXY7-F1
#
_entry.id   AF-A0A3D2EXY7-F1
#
_cell.length_a   1.000
_cell.length_b   1.000
_cell.length_c   1.000
_cell.angle_alpha   90.00
_cell.angle_beta   90.00
_cell.angle_gamma   90.00
#
_symmetry.space_group_name_H-M   'P 1'
#
loop_
_entity.id
_entity.type
_entity.pdbx_description
1 polymer ?
#
loop_
_entity_poly.entity_id
_entity_poly.type
_entity_poly.pdbx_seq_one_letter_code
_entity_poly.pdbx_strand_id
1 'polypeptide(L)'
;MQPEPGLLKAMRRMTLSLSVMCLAFVAFAVTNIEEPSLQTRLLPGHMRGVVPWKTFTVDDIEMGITAPAHVNVLFQIPPKEKKVYRKVLFGNSGYDVRYWGYCFPEDYEKMQQMKKRGLPGRVFLSEKERSVRRQKEINTRRTKFSLFRDYSEKKLNQAEYNRGRVRHQMEIFEGGTTCYLMTETPISIGIDKDGDGVNAYVEAHKKSDPDIEDTDGDGLNDGMEIFSLGTSPIMRDSDGDGIVDGLEDYNRNGRVDMGETNPLQIDSDRDGLCDGLCRVDTFSKKVRGEDVNLNGKVDKGETDPTTEDSDGDGILDEQEYFNCMLKSSKSCNYEAFKVK
;
A
#
# COMPACT_ATOMS: atom_id res chain seq x y z
N MET A 1 -7.78 53.24 -49.35
CA MET A 1 -8.29 53.66 -48.03
C MET A 1 -7.17 53.57 -47.02
N GLN A 2 -6.54 54.71 -46.71
CA GLN A 2 -5.51 54.78 -45.68
C GLN A 2 -6.21 55.12 -44.35
N PRO A 3 -5.87 54.45 -43.24
CA PRO A 3 -6.48 54.74 -41.95
C PRO A 3 -6.05 56.12 -41.44
N GLU A 4 -7.03 56.86 -40.90
CA GLU A 4 -6.90 58.16 -40.25
C GLU A 4 -5.71 58.22 -39.25
N PRO A 5 -4.91 59.31 -39.25
CA PRO A 5 -3.70 59.43 -38.43
C PRO A 5 -3.96 59.41 -36.90
N GLY A 6 -5.21 59.58 -36.47
CA GLY A 6 -5.62 59.43 -35.07
C GLY A 6 -5.68 57.97 -34.59
N LEU A 7 -6.07 57.03 -35.46
CA LEU A 7 -6.28 55.62 -35.09
C LEU A 7 -4.95 54.91 -34.81
N LEU A 8 -3.91 55.18 -35.60
CA LEU A 8 -2.56 54.63 -35.38
C LEU A 8 -1.93 55.11 -34.06
N LYS A 9 -2.22 56.37 -33.66
CA LYS A 9 -1.72 56.95 -32.40
C LYS A 9 -2.43 56.36 -31.18
N ALA A 10 -3.73 56.04 -31.32
CA ALA A 10 -4.50 55.36 -30.28
C ALA A 10 -4.08 53.88 -30.12
N MET A 11 -3.85 53.16 -31.23
CA MET A 11 -3.40 51.75 -31.19
C MET A 11 -1.97 51.60 -30.65
N ARG A 12 -1.06 52.56 -30.91
CA ARG A 12 0.27 52.60 -30.27
C ARG A 12 0.21 52.84 -28.77
N ARG A 13 -0.76 53.62 -28.28
CA ARG A 13 -0.94 53.87 -26.84
C ARG A 13 -1.57 52.66 -26.13
N MET A 14 -2.50 51.95 -26.76
CA MET A 14 -3.08 50.71 -26.23
C MET A 14 -2.06 49.56 -26.15
N THR A 15 -1.18 49.42 -27.13
CA THR A 15 -0.15 48.35 -27.14
C THR A 15 0.96 48.59 -26.12
N LEU A 16 1.30 49.85 -25.83
CA LEU A 16 2.21 50.23 -24.75
C LEU A 16 1.58 50.05 -23.35
N SER A 17 0.28 50.29 -23.19
CA SER A 17 -0.39 50.07 -21.90
C SER A 17 -0.59 48.58 -21.59
N LEU A 18 -0.93 47.76 -22.60
CA LEU A 18 -1.04 46.31 -22.44
C LEU A 18 0.32 45.63 -22.18
N SER A 19 1.40 46.10 -22.79
CA SER A 19 2.74 45.54 -22.54
C SER A 19 3.29 45.87 -21.15
N VAL A 20 3.03 47.09 -20.65
CA VAL A 20 3.37 47.49 -19.27
C VAL A 20 2.52 46.75 -18.25
N MET A 21 1.23 46.51 -18.55
CA MET A 21 0.35 45.74 -17.67
C MET A 21 0.74 44.24 -17.65
N CYS A 22 1.14 43.65 -18.77
CA CYS A 22 1.71 42.29 -18.80
C CYS A 22 3.03 42.18 -18.05
N LEU A 23 3.92 43.18 -18.14
CA LEU A 23 5.17 43.21 -17.36
C LEU A 23 4.90 43.37 -15.86
N ALA A 24 3.87 44.12 -15.45
CA ALA A 24 3.48 44.24 -14.05
C ALA A 24 2.83 42.96 -13.50
N PHE A 25 2.04 42.24 -14.30
CA PHE A 25 1.49 40.92 -13.91
C PHE A 25 2.57 39.85 -13.85
N VAL A 26 3.56 39.87 -14.75
CA VAL A 26 4.72 38.97 -14.68
C VAL A 26 5.59 39.32 -13.47
N ALA A 27 5.81 40.60 -13.16
CA ALA A 27 6.55 41.02 -11.97
C ALA A 27 5.81 40.63 -10.67
N PHE A 28 4.48 40.76 -10.61
CA PHE A 28 3.66 40.36 -9.44
C PHE A 28 3.57 38.84 -9.28
N ALA A 29 3.57 38.08 -10.38
CA ALA A 29 3.64 36.62 -10.35
C ALA A 29 5.04 36.12 -9.95
N VAL A 30 6.12 36.80 -10.37
CA VAL A 30 7.50 36.44 -9.99
C VAL A 30 7.79 36.74 -8.52
N THR A 31 7.11 37.70 -7.89
CA THR A 31 7.27 37.98 -6.45
C THR A 31 6.38 37.14 -5.52
N ASN A 32 5.37 36.43 -6.04
CA ASN A 32 4.40 35.66 -5.24
C ASN A 32 4.33 34.16 -5.56
N ILE A 33 5.27 33.61 -6.32
CA ILE A 33 5.46 32.15 -6.38
C ILE A 33 6.36 31.74 -5.20
N GLU A 34 5.78 31.71 -4.01
CA GLU A 34 6.23 30.80 -2.97
C GLU A 34 5.72 29.39 -3.33
N GLU A 35 6.40 28.74 -4.27
CA GLU A 35 6.37 27.28 -4.27
C GLU A 35 7.10 26.83 -3.00
N PRO A 36 6.50 26.01 -2.13
CA PRO A 36 7.23 25.35 -1.06
C PRO A 36 8.01 24.19 -1.69
N SER A 37 8.92 24.50 -2.61
CA SER A 37 10.07 23.64 -2.78
C SER A 37 10.84 23.80 -1.47
N LEU A 38 10.72 22.79 -0.60
CA LEU A 38 11.69 22.53 0.46
C LEU A 38 13.03 22.27 -0.23
N GLN A 39 13.64 23.33 -0.75
CA GLN A 39 15.07 23.43 -0.84
C GLN A 39 15.53 23.27 0.60
N THR A 40 16.17 22.16 0.89
CA THR A 40 16.92 21.96 2.11
C THR A 40 18.10 22.93 2.12
N ARG A 41 17.84 24.23 2.21
CA ARG A 41 18.69 25.12 2.97
C ARG A 41 18.57 24.61 4.39
N LEU A 42 19.57 23.83 4.78
CA LEU A 42 19.89 23.59 6.17
C LEU A 42 19.56 24.87 6.94
N LEU A 43 18.50 24.84 7.75
CA LEU A 43 18.12 26.00 8.55
C LEU A 43 19.39 26.47 9.28
N PRO A 44 19.67 27.78 9.32
CA PRO A 44 20.72 28.32 10.19
C PRO A 44 20.59 27.69 11.57
N GLY A 45 21.71 27.33 12.22
CA GLY A 45 21.68 26.52 13.44
C GLY A 45 20.80 27.09 14.56
N HIS A 46 20.59 28.40 14.58
CA HIS A 46 19.70 29.11 15.52
C HIS A 46 18.20 28.99 15.20
N MET A 47 17.83 28.60 13.98
CA MET A 47 16.45 28.33 13.55
C MET A 47 16.13 26.83 13.52
N ARG A 48 17.12 25.96 13.75
CA ARG A 48 16.83 24.53 13.96
C ARG A 48 16.30 24.37 15.37
N GLY A 49 15.03 24.01 15.48
CA GLY A 49 14.52 23.43 16.71
C GLY A 49 15.35 22.20 17.10
N VAL A 50 15.41 21.90 18.40
CA VAL A 50 16.03 20.66 18.89
C VAL A 50 15.15 19.50 18.42
N VAL A 51 15.63 18.71 17.45
CA VAL A 51 14.95 17.48 17.06
C VAL A 51 15.19 16.44 18.16
N PRO A 52 14.14 15.87 18.76
CA PRO A 52 14.29 14.90 19.83
C PRO A 52 14.94 13.61 19.33
N TRP A 53 15.66 12.94 20.22
CA TRP A 53 16.28 11.64 19.98
C TRP A 53 15.57 10.59 20.83
N LYS A 54 15.35 9.41 20.27
CA LYS A 54 14.82 8.24 20.99
C LYS A 54 15.63 7.01 20.61
N THR A 55 16.01 6.22 21.61
CA THR A 55 16.73 4.96 21.43
C THR A 55 15.80 3.81 21.81
N PHE A 56 15.77 2.77 21.01
CA PHE A 56 15.05 1.54 21.29
C PHE A 56 16.03 0.40 21.56
N THR A 57 15.71 -0.38 22.57
CA THR A 57 16.44 -1.58 22.97
C THR A 57 16.11 -2.75 22.06
N VAL A 58 16.87 -3.83 22.19
CA VAL A 58 16.60 -5.09 21.49
C VAL A 58 15.22 -5.63 21.88
N ASP A 59 14.91 -5.64 23.17
CA ASP A 59 13.62 -6.11 23.71
C ASP A 59 12.45 -5.29 23.15
N ASP A 60 12.62 -3.97 23.01
CA ASP A 60 11.60 -3.10 22.39
C ASP A 60 11.30 -3.53 20.94
N ILE A 61 12.31 -3.89 20.17
CA ILE A 61 12.15 -4.34 18.78
C ILE A 61 11.53 -5.73 18.71
N GLU A 62 11.87 -6.62 19.64
CA GLU A 62 11.29 -7.97 19.71
C GLU A 62 9.82 -7.95 20.11
N MET A 63 9.42 -7.06 21.01
CA MET A 63 8.01 -6.90 21.42
C MET A 63 7.18 -6.11 20.40
N GLY A 64 7.86 -5.42 19.47
CA GLY A 64 7.22 -4.52 18.54
C GLY A 64 6.89 -3.15 19.18
N ILE A 65 7.22 -2.08 18.46
CA ILE A 65 7.09 -0.69 18.93
C ILE A 65 6.69 0.25 17.81
N THR A 66 6.21 1.44 18.17
CA THR A 66 6.03 2.55 17.23
C THR A 66 7.19 3.54 17.31
N ALA A 67 7.90 3.73 16.21
CA ALA A 67 8.75 4.89 16.04
C ALA A 67 7.91 6.15 15.84
N PRO A 68 8.11 7.21 16.65
CA PRO A 68 7.32 8.44 16.55
C PRO A 68 7.70 9.28 15.32
N ALA A 69 6.74 10.04 14.81
CA ALA A 69 6.93 10.97 13.70
C ALA A 69 7.94 12.08 14.02
N HIS A 70 8.76 12.44 13.04
CA HIS A 70 9.70 13.57 13.11
C HIS A 70 10.72 13.52 14.26
N VAL A 71 11.01 12.32 14.77
CA VAL A 71 12.01 12.06 15.82
C VAL A 71 13.20 11.30 15.22
N ASN A 72 14.40 11.60 15.71
CA ASN A 72 15.58 10.79 15.38
C ASN A 72 15.55 9.50 16.20
N VAL A 73 15.31 8.38 15.53
CA VAL A 73 15.22 7.07 16.18
C VAL A 73 16.51 6.30 15.93
N LEU A 74 17.07 5.73 16.99
CA LEU A 74 18.15 4.75 16.92
C LEU A 74 17.61 3.42 17.45
N PHE A 75 17.84 2.33 16.73
CA PHE A 75 17.47 0.99 17.18
C PHE A 75 18.53 -0.01 16.74
N GLN A 76 18.61 -1.12 17.46
CA GLN A 76 19.49 -2.24 17.12
C GLN A 76 18.65 -3.45 16.79
N ILE A 77 18.97 -4.11 15.68
CA ILE A 77 18.31 -5.36 15.31
C ILE A 77 18.85 -6.46 16.22
N PRO A 78 17.99 -7.31 16.82
CA PRO A 78 18.44 -8.37 17.70
C PRO A 78 19.54 -9.22 17.05
N PRO A 79 20.69 -9.45 17.71
CA PRO A 79 21.82 -10.21 17.14
C PRO A 79 21.47 -11.65 16.77
N LYS A 80 20.42 -12.21 17.38
CA LYS A 80 19.90 -13.55 17.09
C LYS A 80 19.30 -13.67 15.68
N GLU A 81 18.85 -12.55 15.10
CA GLU A 81 18.20 -12.55 13.79
C GLU A 81 19.21 -12.63 12.66
N LYS A 82 19.07 -13.64 11.80
CA LYS A 82 20.01 -13.81 10.67
C LYS A 82 19.78 -12.76 9.59
N LYS A 83 18.52 -12.57 9.21
CA LYS A 83 18.09 -11.66 8.14
C LYS A 83 16.67 -11.20 8.40
N VAL A 84 16.45 -9.90 8.38
CA VAL A 84 15.13 -9.28 8.51
C VAL A 84 14.87 -8.42 7.27
N TYR A 85 13.73 -8.59 6.62
CA TYR A 85 13.37 -7.79 5.45
C TYR A 85 12.82 -6.43 5.87
N ARG A 86 13.02 -5.40 5.03
CA ARG A 86 12.48 -4.05 5.28
C ARG A 86 10.97 -4.05 5.50
N LYS A 87 10.22 -4.78 4.66
CA LYS A 87 8.75 -4.81 4.70
C LYS A 87 8.27 -5.33 6.06
N VAL A 88 8.80 -6.49 6.44
CA VAL A 88 8.64 -7.12 7.75
C VAL A 88 9.01 -6.16 8.88
N LEU A 89 10.24 -5.64 8.87
CA LEU A 89 10.75 -4.83 9.96
C LEU A 89 9.89 -3.60 10.25
N PHE A 90 9.31 -2.97 9.22
CA PHE A 90 8.53 -1.73 9.34
C PHE A 90 7.02 -1.92 9.25
N GLY A 91 6.53 -3.16 9.14
CA GLY A 91 5.12 -3.54 9.24
C GLY A 91 4.17 -2.78 8.32
N ASN A 92 4.66 -2.20 7.21
CA ASN A 92 3.83 -1.39 6.33
C ASN A 92 4.31 -1.38 4.88
N SER A 93 3.34 -1.43 3.96
CA SER A 93 3.52 -1.27 2.51
C SER A 93 3.77 0.21 2.18
N GLY A 94 4.99 0.52 1.74
CA GLY A 94 5.61 1.85 1.86
C GLY A 94 5.18 2.94 0.87
N TYR A 95 3.95 2.94 0.35
CA TYR A 95 3.49 3.97 -0.60
C TYR A 95 3.01 5.27 0.06
N ASP A 96 2.45 5.19 1.26
CA ASP A 96 1.86 6.35 1.93
C ASP A 96 2.84 7.04 2.89
N VAL A 97 3.69 6.26 3.54
CA VAL A 97 4.62 6.77 4.54
C VAL A 97 5.99 7.07 3.93
N ARG A 98 6.46 8.30 4.16
CA ARG A 98 7.85 8.67 3.87
C ARG A 98 8.74 8.39 5.08
N TYR A 99 9.76 7.57 4.87
CA TYR A 99 10.84 7.40 5.83
C TYR A 99 12.17 7.16 5.14
N TRP A 100 13.24 7.44 5.86
CA TRP A 100 14.59 7.12 5.45
C TRP A 100 15.42 6.79 6.67
N GLY A 101 16.47 6.01 6.45
CA GLY A 101 17.39 5.68 7.50
C GLY A 101 18.73 5.20 6.98
N TYR A 102 19.61 4.93 7.92
CA TYR A 102 20.97 4.50 7.65
C TYR A 102 21.38 3.46 8.68
N CYS A 103 21.91 2.33 8.23
CA CYS A 103 22.33 1.25 9.10
C CYS A 103 23.84 1.05 9.05
N PHE A 104 24.39 0.82 10.22
CA PHE A 104 25.78 0.49 10.48
C PHE A 104 25.86 -1.01 10.83
N PRO A 105 26.79 -1.74 10.20
CA PRO A 105 27.07 -3.13 10.58
C PRO A 105 27.66 -3.21 12.00
N GLU A 106 27.48 -4.34 12.67
CA GLU A 106 27.97 -4.57 14.04
C GLU A 106 29.48 -4.33 14.17
N ASP A 107 30.27 -4.81 13.18
CA ASP A 107 31.72 -4.63 13.11
C ASP A 107 32.17 -3.22 12.65
N TYR A 108 31.32 -2.20 12.80
CA TYR A 108 31.59 -0.82 12.34
C TYR A 108 32.96 -0.29 12.81
N GLU A 109 33.27 -0.45 14.09
CA GLU A 109 34.54 0.05 14.67
C GLU A 109 35.76 -0.62 14.05
N LYS A 110 35.68 -1.91 13.71
CA LYS A 110 36.74 -2.65 13.01
C LYS A 110 36.86 -2.17 11.56
N MET A 111 35.74 -1.88 10.91
CA MET A 111 35.70 -1.38 9.53
C MET A 111 36.26 0.04 9.39
N GLN A 112 36.16 0.88 10.42
CA GLN A 112 36.71 2.24 10.41
C GLN A 112 38.24 2.25 10.21
N GLN A 113 38.92 1.17 10.60
CA GLN A 113 40.36 0.99 10.39
C GLN A 113 40.71 0.68 8.92
N MET A 114 39.75 0.18 8.13
CA MET A 114 39.92 -0.03 6.70
C MET A 114 39.68 1.28 5.94
N LYS A 115 40.74 1.93 5.47
CA LYS A 115 40.71 3.18 4.66
C LYS A 115 39.97 3.02 3.32
N LYS A 116 38.64 2.82 3.31
CA LYS A 116 37.80 2.95 2.12
C LYS A 116 37.15 4.34 2.09
N ARG A 117 36.99 4.90 0.89
CA ARG A 117 36.30 6.18 0.67
C ARG A 117 34.81 6.03 0.98
N GLY A 118 34.34 6.68 2.05
CA GLY A 118 32.91 6.77 2.41
C GLY A 118 32.64 6.36 3.86
N LEU A 119 31.53 6.85 4.43
CA LEU A 119 31.04 6.36 5.71
C LEU A 119 30.59 4.90 5.56
N PRO A 120 31.03 3.96 6.42
CA PRO A 120 30.58 2.57 6.39
C PRO A 120 29.09 2.50 6.74
N GLY A 121 28.30 1.80 5.92
CA GLY A 121 26.87 1.59 6.14
C GLY A 121 26.04 1.77 4.88
N ARG A 122 24.74 1.48 4.99
CA ARG A 122 23.80 1.49 3.86
C ARG A 122 22.55 2.28 4.21
N VAL A 123 22.03 3.00 3.22
CA VAL A 123 20.79 3.76 3.31
C VAL A 123 19.62 2.81 3.05
N PHE A 124 18.50 3.01 3.72
CA PHE A 124 17.23 2.44 3.32
C PHE A 124 16.19 3.56 3.20
N LEU A 125 15.27 3.41 2.25
CA LEU A 125 14.27 4.42 1.91
C LEU A 125 12.91 3.74 1.80
N SER A 126 11.85 4.43 2.21
CA SER A 126 10.48 4.01 1.88
C SER A 126 10.20 4.12 0.39
N GLU A 127 9.11 3.52 -0.08
CA GLU A 127 8.75 3.55 -1.50
C GLU A 127 8.26 4.94 -1.90
N LYS A 128 7.54 5.63 -1.01
CA LYS A 128 7.19 7.05 -1.13
C LYS A 128 8.42 7.94 -1.27
N GLU A 129 9.45 7.75 -0.45
CA GLU A 129 10.68 8.54 -0.56
C GLU A 129 11.40 8.27 -1.89
N ARG A 130 11.41 7.02 -2.37
CA ARG A 130 11.97 6.67 -3.67
C ARG A 130 11.21 7.32 -4.82
N SER A 131 9.88 7.30 -4.79
CA SER A 131 9.06 7.87 -5.85
C SER A 131 9.25 9.39 -5.94
N VAL A 132 9.32 10.08 -4.80
CA VAL A 132 9.61 11.51 -4.71
C VAL A 132 11.00 11.83 -5.30
N ARG A 133 12.03 11.08 -4.92
CA ARG A 133 13.39 11.28 -5.48
C ARG A 133 13.43 11.03 -6.98
N ARG A 134 12.76 9.97 -7.45
CA ARG A 134 12.65 9.64 -8.87
C ARG A 134 11.95 10.77 -9.64
N GLN A 135 10.87 11.33 -9.12
CA GLN A 135 10.16 12.44 -9.74
C GLN A 135 11.04 13.70 -9.84
N LYS A 136 11.79 14.02 -8.77
CA LYS A 136 12.72 15.15 -8.78
C LYS A 136 13.84 14.97 -9.80
N GLU A 137 14.37 13.75 -9.94
CA GLU A 137 15.37 13.43 -10.95
C GLU A 137 14.83 13.63 -12.37
N ILE A 138 13.62 13.14 -12.65
CA ILE A 138 12.93 13.33 -13.95
C ILE A 138 12.76 14.83 -14.24
N ASN A 139 12.25 15.61 -13.28
CA ASN A 139 12.04 17.05 -13.46
C ASN A 139 13.37 17.79 -13.71
N THR A 140 14.43 17.45 -12.99
CA THR A 140 15.77 18.05 -13.17
C THR A 140 16.36 17.72 -14.55
N ARG A 141 16.12 16.50 -15.06
CA ARG A 141 16.54 16.11 -16.42
C ARG A 141 15.77 16.90 -17.48
N ARG A 142 14.46 17.10 -17.30
CA ARG A 142 13.62 17.90 -18.21
C ARG A 142 14.04 19.36 -18.28
N THR A 143 14.41 19.98 -17.15
CA THR A 143 14.83 21.39 -17.11
C THR A 143 16.25 21.61 -17.65
N LYS A 144 17.09 20.56 -17.65
CA LYS A 144 18.39 20.56 -18.34
C LYS A 144 18.23 20.09 -19.78
N PHE A 145 17.56 20.87 -20.62
CA PHE A 145 17.65 20.67 -22.07
C PHE A 145 19.06 21.05 -22.54
N SER A 146 19.93 20.06 -22.68
CA SER A 146 21.21 20.17 -23.38
C SER A 146 21.17 19.18 -24.53
N LEU A 147 21.28 19.66 -25.77
CA LEU A 147 21.57 18.78 -26.89
C LEU A 147 22.91 18.09 -26.58
N PHE A 148 22.89 16.76 -26.45
CA PHE A 148 24.11 15.98 -26.32
C PHE A 148 24.94 16.28 -27.57
N ARG A 149 26.08 16.96 -27.41
CA ARG A 149 26.99 17.30 -28.52
C ARG A 149 27.68 16.08 -29.15
N ASP A 150 27.38 14.88 -28.68
CA ASP A 150 28.09 13.66 -29.04
C ASP A 150 27.12 12.46 -29.00
N TYR A 151 26.56 12.13 -30.17
CA TYR A 151 25.56 11.09 -30.41
C TYR A 151 26.16 9.70 -30.63
N SER A 152 27.34 9.39 -30.08
CA SER A 152 27.89 8.03 -30.23
C SER A 152 26.92 7.00 -29.62
N GLU A 153 26.65 5.91 -30.35
CA GLU A 153 25.76 4.82 -29.91
C GLU A 153 26.13 4.29 -28.52
N LYS A 154 27.43 4.32 -28.18
CA LYS A 154 27.96 3.91 -26.88
C LYS A 154 27.43 4.76 -25.71
N LYS A 155 27.17 6.07 -25.92
CA LYS A 155 26.60 6.96 -24.89
C LYS A 155 25.07 6.89 -24.86
N LEU A 156 24.41 6.70 -26.01
CA LEU A 156 22.96 6.48 -26.08
C LEU A 156 22.57 5.21 -25.32
N ASN A 157 23.32 4.11 -25.50
CA ASN A 157 23.11 2.85 -24.79
C ASN A 157 23.46 2.93 -23.29
N GLN A 158 24.34 3.86 -22.87
CA GLN A 158 24.61 4.13 -21.46
C GLN A 158 23.47 4.88 -20.75
N ALA A 159 22.68 5.69 -21.47
CA ALA A 159 21.58 6.44 -20.88
C ALA A 159 20.40 5.54 -20.47
N GLU A 160 20.15 4.47 -21.23
CA GLU A 160 19.17 3.42 -20.86
C GLU A 160 19.62 2.65 -19.60
N TYR A 161 20.92 2.41 -19.45
CA TYR A 161 21.52 1.67 -18.35
C TYR A 161 21.60 2.43 -17.01
N ASN A 162 21.29 3.74 -16.99
CA ASN A 162 21.35 4.57 -15.79
C ASN A 162 20.01 4.65 -15.02
N ARG A 163 19.04 3.79 -15.31
CA ARG A 163 17.82 3.66 -14.51
C ARG A 163 18.16 3.01 -13.16
N GLY A 164 18.30 3.82 -12.12
CA GLY A 164 18.15 3.35 -10.73
C GLY A 164 19.43 3.12 -9.91
N ARG A 165 20.46 3.96 -10.03
CA ARG A 165 21.69 3.77 -9.23
C ARG A 165 21.62 4.37 -7.82
N VAL A 166 20.62 3.98 -7.02
CA VAL A 166 20.74 4.07 -5.55
C VAL A 166 21.65 2.91 -5.11
N ARG A 167 22.97 3.10 -5.26
CA ARG A 167 23.98 2.05 -5.00
C ARG A 167 24.03 1.55 -3.55
N HIS A 168 23.39 2.26 -2.62
CA HIS A 168 23.49 2.01 -1.19
C HIS A 168 22.15 1.66 -0.56
N GLN A 169 21.21 1.08 -1.33
CA GLN A 169 19.92 0.68 -0.79
C GLN A 169 20.03 -0.66 -0.05
N MET A 170 19.45 -0.73 1.14
CA MET A 170 19.32 -1.93 1.95
C MET A 170 17.84 -2.34 1.99
N GLU A 171 17.56 -3.60 1.67
CA GLU A 171 16.23 -4.25 1.79
C GLU A 171 16.25 -5.40 2.80
N ILE A 172 17.44 -5.87 3.15
CA ILE A 172 17.70 -6.96 4.07
C ILE A 172 18.65 -6.41 5.11
N PHE A 173 18.25 -6.53 6.37
CA PHE A 173 19.02 -6.14 7.53
C PHE A 173 19.55 -7.40 8.21
N GLU A 174 20.70 -7.28 8.85
CA GLU A 174 21.38 -8.39 9.54
C GLU A 174 21.31 -8.15 11.06
N GLY A 175 21.22 -9.21 11.85
CA GLY A 175 21.28 -9.11 13.31
C GLY A 175 22.52 -8.34 13.78
N GLY A 176 22.38 -7.59 14.87
CA GLY A 176 23.45 -6.77 15.44
C GLY A 176 23.65 -5.42 14.73
N THR A 177 23.04 -5.20 13.55
CA THR A 177 23.09 -3.88 12.89
C THR A 177 22.41 -2.81 13.73
N THR A 178 23.05 -1.65 13.83
CA THR A 178 22.48 -0.45 14.45
C THR A 178 21.96 0.47 13.37
N CYS A 179 20.69 0.84 13.45
CA CYS A 179 20.00 1.62 12.44
C CYS A 179 19.50 2.93 13.01
N TYR A 180 19.72 3.99 12.24
CA TYR A 180 19.11 5.29 12.40
C TYR A 180 17.89 5.39 11.49
N LEU A 181 16.80 6.00 11.98
CA LEU A 181 15.55 6.19 11.26
C LEU A 181 14.95 7.57 11.53
N MET A 182 14.39 8.17 10.48
CA MET A 182 13.45 9.28 10.57
C MET A 182 12.22 9.00 9.71
N THR A 183 11.05 9.31 10.25
CA THR A 183 9.77 9.09 9.58
C THR A 183 8.93 10.36 9.57
N GLU A 184 8.08 10.50 8.56
CA GLU A 184 7.08 11.57 8.46
C GLU A 184 5.87 11.31 9.37
N THR A 185 5.49 10.05 9.53
CA THR A 185 4.39 9.62 10.40
C THR A 185 4.90 8.55 11.38
N PRO A 186 4.15 8.24 12.45
CA PRO A 186 4.50 7.11 13.29
C PRO A 186 4.56 5.83 12.43
N ILE A 187 5.55 4.98 12.67
CA ILE A 187 5.72 3.71 11.94
C ILE A 187 5.93 2.59 12.94
N SER A 188 5.29 1.44 12.69
CA SER A 188 5.54 0.22 13.43
C SER A 188 6.93 -0.32 13.11
N ILE A 189 7.61 -0.85 14.11
CA ILE A 189 8.89 -1.52 13.98
C ILE A 189 8.84 -2.80 14.82
N GLY A 190 9.18 -3.94 14.23
CA GLY A 190 9.21 -5.21 14.95
C GLY A 190 9.82 -6.36 14.14
N ILE A 191 9.96 -7.51 14.79
CA ILE A 191 10.35 -8.77 14.15
C ILE A 191 9.11 -9.57 13.77
N ASP A 192 9.23 -10.32 12.68
CA ASP A 192 8.30 -11.35 12.19
C ASP A 192 8.87 -12.69 12.64
N LYS A 193 8.22 -13.36 13.58
CA LYS A 193 8.81 -14.54 14.22
C LYS A 193 8.41 -15.84 13.53
N ASP A 194 7.19 -15.93 13.03
CA ASP A 194 6.64 -17.10 12.35
C ASP A 194 6.89 -17.07 10.84
N GLY A 195 7.18 -15.90 10.27
CA GLY A 195 7.58 -15.73 8.87
C GLY A 195 6.43 -15.44 7.92
N ASP A 196 5.27 -15.02 8.42
CA ASP A 196 4.07 -14.77 7.64
C ASP A 196 4.10 -13.42 6.88
N GLY A 197 5.05 -12.55 7.21
CA GLY A 197 5.25 -11.23 6.61
C GLY A 197 4.71 -10.06 7.43
N VAL A 198 4.22 -10.28 8.64
CA VAL A 198 3.77 -9.29 9.63
C VAL A 198 4.78 -9.19 10.76
N ASN A 199 4.86 -8.05 11.42
CA ASN A 199 5.70 -7.96 12.62
C ASN A 199 4.87 -7.94 13.90
N ALA A 200 5.52 -8.32 15.00
CA ALA A 200 4.92 -8.44 16.32
C ALA A 200 4.13 -7.20 16.78
N TYR A 201 4.53 -5.99 16.35
CA TYR A 201 3.75 -4.80 16.66
C TYR A 201 2.40 -4.81 15.94
N VAL A 202 2.38 -5.09 14.64
CA VAL A 202 1.16 -5.12 13.83
C VAL A 202 0.25 -6.26 14.28
N GLU A 203 0.81 -7.44 14.55
CA GLU A 203 0.08 -8.61 15.07
C GLU A 203 -0.58 -8.30 16.40
N ALA A 204 0.15 -7.71 17.35
CA ALA A 204 -0.41 -7.28 18.63
C ALA A 204 -1.56 -6.25 18.47
N HIS A 205 -1.52 -5.40 17.44
CA HIS A 205 -2.60 -4.45 17.15
C HIS A 205 -3.81 -5.12 16.48
N LYS A 206 -3.57 -6.15 15.68
CA LYS A 206 -4.59 -6.98 15.02
C LYS A 206 -5.13 -8.09 15.92
N LYS A 207 -4.47 -8.31 17.06
CA LYS A 207 -4.70 -9.38 18.04
C LYS A 207 -4.42 -10.78 17.49
N SER A 208 -3.64 -10.86 16.43
CA SER A 208 -3.15 -12.14 15.94
C SER A 208 -1.94 -12.61 16.76
N ASP A 209 -1.62 -13.89 16.72
CA ASP A 209 -0.57 -14.50 17.54
C ASP A 209 0.78 -14.43 16.80
N PRO A 210 1.78 -13.68 17.32
CA PRO A 210 3.05 -13.47 16.63
C PRO A 210 3.94 -14.71 16.50
N ASP A 211 3.50 -15.85 17.03
CA ASP A 211 4.20 -17.12 16.94
C ASP A 211 3.44 -18.15 16.06
N ILE A 212 2.36 -17.75 15.35
CA ILE A 212 1.50 -18.62 14.52
C ILE A 212 1.16 -17.94 13.18
N GLU A 213 1.66 -18.50 12.07
CA GLU A 213 1.49 -17.90 10.73
C GLU A 213 0.02 -17.68 10.31
N ASP A 214 -0.90 -18.53 10.78
CA ASP A 214 -2.35 -18.51 10.49
C ASP A 214 -3.08 -18.65 11.83
N THR A 215 -3.42 -17.51 12.44
CA THR A 215 -3.86 -17.45 13.83
C THR A 215 -5.23 -18.10 14.06
N ASP A 216 -6.17 -17.98 13.12
CA ASP A 216 -7.52 -18.54 13.27
C ASP A 216 -7.74 -19.89 12.56
N GLY A 217 -6.78 -20.30 11.72
CA GLY A 217 -6.72 -21.62 11.11
C GLY A 217 -7.71 -21.79 9.96
N ASP A 218 -8.01 -20.74 9.21
CA ASP A 218 -8.85 -20.80 8.01
C ASP A 218 -8.07 -21.22 6.74
N GLY A 219 -6.74 -21.15 6.78
CA GLY A 219 -5.84 -21.51 5.70
C GLY A 219 -5.16 -20.35 4.98
N LEU A 220 -5.45 -19.10 5.35
CA LEU A 220 -4.73 -17.88 4.97
C LEU A 220 -3.78 -17.48 6.09
N ASN A 221 -2.65 -16.87 5.76
CA ASN A 221 -1.72 -16.40 6.79
C ASN A 221 -2.03 -14.95 7.20
N ASP A 222 -1.73 -14.55 8.43
CA ASP A 222 -2.18 -13.26 8.97
C ASP A 222 -1.70 -12.09 8.09
N GLY A 223 -0.50 -12.21 7.52
CA GLY A 223 0.06 -11.23 6.59
C GLY A 223 -0.68 -11.07 5.28
N MET A 224 -1.24 -12.15 4.75
CA MET A 224 -2.08 -12.12 3.55
C MET A 224 -3.40 -11.43 3.86
N GLU A 225 -4.02 -11.79 4.98
CA GLU A 225 -5.26 -11.19 5.45
C GLU A 225 -5.09 -9.70 5.72
N ILE A 226 -4.08 -9.30 6.49
CA ILE A 226 -3.87 -7.90 6.90
C ILE A 226 -3.48 -7.00 5.72
N PHE A 227 -2.60 -7.45 4.82
CA PHE A 227 -2.01 -6.59 3.79
C PHE A 227 -2.56 -6.79 2.38
N SER A 228 -3.30 -7.86 2.11
CA SER A 228 -3.78 -8.20 0.76
C SER A 228 -5.30 -8.21 0.68
N LEU A 229 -5.98 -9.08 1.46
CA LEU A 229 -7.43 -9.24 1.39
C LEU A 229 -8.19 -8.21 2.23
N GLY A 230 -7.68 -7.87 3.41
CA GLY A 230 -8.36 -7.03 4.39
C GLY A 230 -9.29 -7.79 5.33
N THR A 231 -9.25 -9.12 5.30
CA THR A 231 -9.92 -10.05 6.24
C THR A 231 -9.31 -9.95 7.64
N SER A 232 -9.94 -10.63 8.59
CA SER A 232 -9.61 -10.57 10.00
C SER A 232 -8.81 -11.80 10.43
N PRO A 233 -7.54 -11.66 10.87
CA PRO A 233 -6.65 -12.78 11.23
C PRO A 233 -6.99 -13.46 12.56
N ILE A 234 -8.19 -13.26 13.06
CA ILE A 234 -8.70 -13.84 14.31
C ILE A 234 -10.14 -14.35 14.14
N MET A 235 -10.67 -14.28 12.92
CA MET A 235 -12.02 -14.68 12.56
C MET A 235 -11.94 -15.45 11.25
N ARG A 236 -12.09 -16.78 11.33
CA ARG A 236 -12.06 -17.68 10.18
C ARG A 236 -13.03 -17.35 9.04
N ASP A 237 -14.00 -16.49 9.31
CA ASP A 237 -15.12 -16.12 8.46
C ASP A 237 -15.38 -14.63 8.77
N SER A 238 -14.88 -13.77 7.88
CA SER A 238 -14.75 -12.34 8.10
C SER A 238 -16.06 -11.58 7.88
N ASP A 239 -16.93 -12.05 6.98
CA ASP A 239 -18.23 -11.43 6.70
C ASP A 239 -19.40 -12.12 7.42
N GLY A 240 -19.18 -13.32 7.96
CA GLY A 240 -20.08 -14.02 8.84
C GLY A 240 -21.17 -14.82 8.13
N ASP A 241 -20.94 -15.22 6.88
CA ASP A 241 -21.87 -16.02 6.10
C ASP A 241 -21.73 -17.54 6.33
N GLY A 242 -20.63 -17.97 6.92
CA GLY A 242 -20.34 -19.37 7.28
C GLY A 242 -19.39 -20.10 6.35
N ILE A 243 -19.04 -19.54 5.19
CA ILE A 243 -17.88 -19.96 4.39
C ILE A 243 -16.65 -19.34 5.06
N VAL A 244 -15.55 -20.08 5.14
CA VAL A 244 -14.31 -19.55 5.75
C VAL A 244 -13.47 -18.84 4.71
N ASP A 245 -12.79 -17.75 5.06
CA ASP A 245 -12.12 -16.87 4.09
C ASP A 245 -11.12 -17.65 3.22
N GLY A 246 -10.41 -18.62 3.81
CA GLY A 246 -9.49 -19.51 3.08
C GLY A 246 -10.12 -20.51 2.11
N LEU A 247 -11.44 -20.71 2.13
CA LEU A 247 -12.19 -21.43 1.08
C LEU A 247 -12.64 -20.49 -0.04
N GLU A 248 -12.93 -19.24 0.28
CA GLU A 248 -13.31 -18.22 -0.69
C GLU A 248 -12.12 -17.81 -1.57
N ASP A 249 -10.92 -17.69 -1.00
CA ASP A 249 -9.65 -17.63 -1.74
C ASP A 249 -9.05 -19.04 -1.88
N TYR A 250 -9.71 -19.92 -2.66
CA TYR A 250 -9.31 -21.33 -2.78
C TYR A 250 -7.87 -21.51 -3.27
N ASN A 251 -7.34 -20.52 -4.00
CA ASN A 251 -6.00 -20.55 -4.55
C ASN A 251 -4.94 -19.90 -3.64
N ARG A 252 -5.39 -19.22 -2.57
CA ARG A 252 -4.61 -18.63 -1.48
C ARG A 252 -3.56 -17.65 -1.99
N ASN A 253 -3.95 -16.78 -2.91
CA ASN A 253 -3.03 -15.77 -3.46
C ASN A 253 -3.24 -14.38 -2.84
N GLY A 254 -4.23 -14.23 -1.96
CA GLY A 254 -4.55 -13.00 -1.26
C GLY A 254 -5.32 -12.00 -2.12
N ARG A 255 -6.10 -12.47 -3.10
CA ARG A 255 -6.94 -11.66 -3.97
C ARG A 255 -8.20 -12.43 -4.32
N VAL A 256 -9.29 -11.69 -4.51
CA VAL A 256 -10.53 -12.23 -5.08
C VAL A 256 -10.37 -12.33 -6.59
N ASP A 257 -10.29 -13.55 -7.11
CA ASP A 257 -10.23 -13.86 -8.54
C ASP A 257 -11.62 -14.14 -9.14
N MET A 258 -11.68 -14.31 -10.47
CA MET A 258 -12.93 -14.67 -11.15
C MET A 258 -13.34 -16.10 -10.78
N GLY A 259 -14.57 -16.26 -10.30
CA GLY A 259 -15.11 -17.52 -9.80
C GLY A 259 -14.80 -17.80 -8.33
N GLU A 260 -14.31 -16.80 -7.60
CA GLU A 260 -14.18 -16.79 -6.15
C GLU A 260 -15.23 -15.84 -5.55
N THR A 261 -15.76 -16.21 -4.39
CA THR A 261 -16.54 -15.30 -3.55
C THR A 261 -15.61 -14.34 -2.82
N ASN A 262 -16.17 -13.27 -2.26
CA ASN A 262 -15.42 -12.23 -1.60
C ASN A 262 -15.61 -12.34 -0.09
N PRO A 263 -14.55 -12.68 0.68
CA PRO A 263 -14.65 -12.93 2.13
C PRO A 263 -14.96 -11.69 2.99
N LEU A 264 -15.21 -10.54 2.36
CA LEU A 264 -15.65 -9.31 3.01
C LEU A 264 -17.09 -8.94 2.63
N GLN A 265 -17.78 -9.78 1.88
CA GLN A 265 -19.12 -9.55 1.36
C GLN A 265 -19.93 -10.84 1.42
N ILE A 266 -20.85 -10.89 2.37
CA ILE A 266 -21.89 -11.93 2.55
C ILE A 266 -22.71 -12.28 1.29
N ASP A 267 -22.60 -11.49 0.22
CA ASP A 267 -23.37 -11.56 -1.02
C ASP A 267 -22.47 -10.97 -2.13
N SER A 268 -21.73 -11.84 -2.79
CA SER A 268 -20.65 -11.48 -3.72
C SER A 268 -21.15 -10.95 -5.05
N ASP A 269 -22.21 -11.54 -5.59
CA ASP A 269 -22.81 -11.14 -6.86
C ASP A 269 -23.92 -10.09 -6.71
N ARG A 270 -24.44 -9.90 -5.50
CA ARG A 270 -25.43 -8.88 -5.11
C ARG A 270 -26.80 -9.09 -5.71
N ASP A 271 -27.15 -10.34 -5.98
CA ASP A 271 -28.50 -10.72 -6.41
C ASP A 271 -29.50 -10.73 -5.22
N GLY A 272 -28.97 -10.76 -4.01
CA GLY A 272 -29.69 -10.73 -2.75
C GLY A 272 -29.69 -12.06 -1.99
N LEU A 273 -29.30 -13.18 -2.58
CA LEU A 273 -28.89 -14.37 -1.83
C LEU A 273 -27.50 -14.14 -1.22
N CYS A 274 -27.10 -15.05 -0.33
CA CYS A 274 -25.83 -14.92 0.35
C CYS A 274 -24.98 -16.08 -0.08
N ASP A 275 -23.67 -15.88 -0.16
CA ASP A 275 -22.77 -16.90 -0.70
C ASP A 275 -22.90 -18.17 0.15
N GLY A 276 -22.71 -18.00 1.47
CA GLY A 276 -23.07 -18.96 2.51
C GLY A 276 -24.46 -18.70 3.10
N LEU A 277 -24.63 -18.99 4.40
CA LEU A 277 -25.90 -18.94 5.12
C LEU A 277 -26.11 -17.62 5.89
N CYS A 278 -27.00 -16.77 5.41
CA CYS A 278 -27.41 -15.56 6.11
C CYS A 278 -28.82 -15.64 6.72
N ARG A 279 -29.03 -14.92 7.84
CA ARG A 279 -30.35 -14.85 8.50
C ARG A 279 -31.31 -13.95 7.72
N VAL A 280 -32.46 -14.51 7.34
CA VAL A 280 -33.46 -13.81 6.52
C VAL A 280 -34.27 -12.79 7.33
N ASP A 281 -34.40 -12.97 8.65
CA ASP A 281 -35.04 -11.98 9.52
C ASP A 281 -34.53 -12.07 10.98
N THR A 282 -34.81 -11.02 11.76
CA THR A 282 -34.32 -10.86 13.15
C THR A 282 -34.98 -11.83 14.15
N PHE A 283 -36.11 -12.46 13.81
CA PHE A 283 -36.96 -13.24 14.72
C PHE A 283 -37.05 -14.73 14.38
N SER A 284 -36.68 -15.12 13.16
CA SER A 284 -36.78 -16.46 12.61
C SER A 284 -35.40 -17.10 12.59
N LYS A 285 -35.37 -18.39 12.93
CA LYS A 285 -34.21 -19.26 12.72
C LYS A 285 -34.03 -19.67 11.25
N LYS A 286 -34.61 -18.91 10.32
CA LYS A 286 -34.58 -19.26 8.90
C LYS A 286 -33.32 -18.63 8.29
N VAL A 287 -32.46 -19.50 7.78
CA VAL A 287 -31.26 -19.16 7.03
C VAL A 287 -31.53 -19.42 5.55
N ARG A 288 -30.91 -18.62 4.69
CA ARG A 288 -30.85 -18.83 3.22
C ARG A 288 -29.41 -18.64 2.77
N GLY A 289 -29.07 -19.29 1.67
CA GLY A 289 -27.73 -19.26 1.12
C GLY A 289 -27.64 -20.10 -0.14
N GLU A 290 -26.62 -19.83 -0.93
CA GLU A 290 -26.35 -20.52 -2.18
C GLU A 290 -25.52 -21.78 -1.93
N ASP A 291 -24.42 -21.65 -1.19
CA ASP A 291 -23.67 -22.78 -0.63
C ASP A 291 -24.34 -23.25 0.67
N VAL A 292 -25.22 -24.23 0.54
CA VAL A 292 -26.00 -24.77 1.67
C VAL A 292 -25.11 -25.59 2.60
N ASN A 293 -24.00 -26.12 2.07
CA ASN A 293 -23.14 -27.04 2.78
C ASN A 293 -21.81 -26.43 3.25
N LEU A 294 -21.58 -25.15 2.94
CA LEU A 294 -20.49 -24.29 3.39
C LEU A 294 -19.11 -24.87 3.07
N ASN A 295 -18.95 -25.44 1.88
CA ASN A 295 -17.70 -26.04 1.42
C ASN A 295 -16.94 -25.19 0.40
N GLY A 296 -17.47 -24.00 0.06
CA GLY A 296 -16.89 -23.05 -0.90
C GLY A 296 -16.93 -23.56 -2.34
N LYS A 297 -17.85 -24.47 -2.68
CA LYS A 297 -17.99 -25.03 -4.04
C LYS A 297 -19.46 -25.11 -4.42
N VAL A 298 -19.72 -24.81 -5.68
CA VAL A 298 -21.04 -24.98 -6.28
C VAL A 298 -21.33 -26.48 -6.48
N ASP A 299 -22.15 -27.06 -5.60
CA ASP A 299 -22.58 -28.45 -5.69
C ASP A 299 -23.90 -28.63 -6.48
N LYS A 300 -24.26 -29.89 -6.69
CA LYS A 300 -25.53 -30.22 -7.34
C LYS A 300 -26.70 -29.86 -6.42
N GLY A 301 -27.50 -28.89 -6.85
CA GLY A 301 -28.65 -28.41 -6.09
C GLY A 301 -28.40 -27.11 -5.34
N GLU A 302 -27.33 -26.40 -5.72
CA GLU A 302 -26.95 -25.05 -5.31
C GLU A 302 -26.88 -24.13 -6.54
N THR A 303 -26.96 -22.84 -6.29
CA THR A 303 -26.69 -21.75 -7.27
C THR A 303 -25.24 -21.29 -7.13
N ASP A 304 -24.73 -20.57 -8.13
CA ASP A 304 -23.36 -20.08 -8.18
C ASP A 304 -23.30 -18.66 -7.59
N PRO A 305 -22.71 -18.48 -6.39
CA PRO A 305 -22.71 -17.20 -5.67
C PRO A 305 -21.84 -16.12 -6.31
N THR A 306 -21.24 -16.42 -7.46
CA THR A 306 -20.47 -15.46 -8.24
C THR A 306 -21.25 -14.93 -9.45
N THR A 307 -22.50 -15.36 -9.64
CA THR A 307 -23.33 -15.00 -10.80
C THR A 307 -24.79 -14.78 -10.44
N GLU A 308 -25.30 -13.56 -10.67
CA GLU A 308 -26.68 -13.18 -10.27
C GLU A 308 -27.82 -14.04 -10.88
N ASP A 309 -27.52 -14.83 -11.91
CA ASP A 309 -28.45 -15.69 -12.65
C ASP A 309 -27.69 -16.96 -13.09
N SER A 310 -27.65 -17.94 -12.19
CA SER A 310 -26.86 -19.17 -12.32
C SER A 310 -27.21 -20.03 -13.54
N ASP A 311 -28.48 -20.01 -13.96
CA ASP A 311 -28.96 -20.84 -15.07
C ASP A 311 -29.20 -20.06 -16.37
N GLY A 312 -29.11 -18.74 -16.31
CA GLY A 312 -29.12 -17.82 -17.44
C GLY A 312 -30.50 -17.65 -18.07
N ASP A 313 -31.58 -17.90 -17.33
CA ASP A 313 -32.95 -17.81 -17.83
C ASP A 313 -33.53 -16.38 -17.80
N GLY A 314 -32.81 -15.45 -17.17
CA GLY A 314 -33.17 -14.04 -17.02
C GLY A 314 -33.93 -13.72 -15.73
N ILE A 315 -34.03 -14.66 -14.80
CA ILE A 315 -34.55 -14.49 -13.44
C ILE A 315 -33.38 -14.65 -12.47
N LEU A 316 -33.27 -13.74 -11.50
CA LEU A 316 -32.20 -13.83 -10.50
C LEU A 316 -32.42 -15.03 -9.56
N ASP A 317 -31.35 -15.62 -9.07
CA ASP A 317 -31.40 -16.78 -8.16
C ASP A 317 -32.23 -16.49 -6.89
N GLU A 318 -32.15 -15.27 -6.36
CA GLU A 318 -33.00 -14.77 -5.27
C GLU A 318 -34.49 -14.84 -5.60
N GLN A 319 -34.87 -14.37 -6.79
CA GLN A 319 -36.26 -14.29 -7.22
C GLN A 319 -36.82 -15.68 -7.44
N GLU A 320 -36.01 -16.57 -7.99
CA GLU A 320 -36.30 -17.98 -8.14
C GLU A 320 -36.53 -18.65 -6.78
N TYR A 321 -35.64 -18.43 -5.81
CA TYR A 321 -35.79 -18.89 -4.44
C TYR A 321 -37.10 -18.40 -3.80
N PHE A 322 -37.44 -17.11 -3.94
CA PHE A 322 -38.69 -16.56 -3.44
C PHE A 322 -39.92 -17.18 -4.11
N ASN A 323 -39.90 -17.32 -5.43
CA ASN A 323 -40.97 -17.96 -6.20
C ASN A 323 -41.20 -19.41 -5.76
N CYS A 324 -40.13 -20.12 -5.45
CA CYS A 324 -40.18 -21.49 -4.96
C CYS A 324 -40.73 -21.56 -3.53
N MET A 325 -40.30 -20.68 -2.62
CA MET A 325 -40.82 -20.59 -1.26
C MET A 325 -42.33 -20.26 -1.22
N LEU A 326 -42.83 -19.47 -2.17
CA LEU A 326 -44.27 -19.17 -2.30
C LEU A 326 -45.08 -20.40 -2.76
N LYS A 327 -44.46 -21.29 -3.56
CA LYS A 327 -45.09 -22.54 -4.04
C LYS A 327 -44.97 -23.70 -3.04
N SER A 328 -43.87 -23.78 -2.30
CA SER A 328 -43.50 -24.87 -1.39
C SER A 328 -43.42 -24.37 0.05
N SER A 329 -44.36 -24.79 0.91
CA SER A 329 -44.45 -24.35 2.31
C SER A 329 -43.40 -24.95 3.27
N LYS A 330 -42.40 -25.71 2.77
CA LYS A 330 -41.48 -26.48 3.64
C LYS A 330 -40.00 -26.40 3.28
N SER A 331 -39.62 -26.40 2.01
CA SER A 331 -38.22 -26.25 1.57
C SER A 331 -38.16 -26.01 0.06
N CYS A 332 -37.30 -25.08 -0.38
CA CYS A 332 -36.92 -25.01 -1.78
C CYS A 332 -35.67 -25.84 -2.01
N ASN A 333 -35.59 -26.54 -3.14
CA ASN A 333 -34.41 -27.25 -3.58
C ASN A 333 -33.99 -26.65 -4.92
N TYR A 334 -32.78 -26.09 -5.03
CA TYR A 334 -32.35 -25.30 -6.19
C TYR A 334 -32.16 -26.15 -7.46
N GLU A 335 -32.22 -27.49 -7.36
CA GLU A 335 -32.35 -28.37 -8.52
C GLU A 335 -33.56 -28.05 -9.42
N ALA A 336 -34.54 -27.28 -8.94
CA ALA A 336 -35.76 -26.92 -9.67
C ALA A 336 -35.63 -25.73 -10.62
N PHE A 337 -34.50 -25.00 -10.57
CA PHE A 337 -34.32 -23.74 -11.29
C PHE A 337 -33.80 -23.94 -12.71
N LYS A 338 -32.81 -24.81 -12.87
CA LYS A 338 -32.21 -25.18 -14.16
C LYS A 338 -33.21 -25.30 -15.31
N VAL A 339 -33.07 -24.42 -16.31
CA VAL A 339 -33.67 -24.59 -17.64
C VAL A 339 -33.41 -26.00 -18.17
N LYS A 340 -34.46 -26.67 -18.61
CA LYS A 340 -34.41 -28.00 -19.25
C LYS A 340 -33.81 -27.98 -20.65
#